data_AF-A0A970KBH4-F1
#
_entry.id   AF-A0A970KBH4-F1
#
_cell.length_a   1.000
_cell.length_b   1.000
_cell.length_c   1.000
_cell.angle_alpha   90.00
_cell.angle_beta   90.00
_cell.angle_gamma   90.00
#
_symmetry.space_group_name_H-M   'P 1'
#
loop_
_entity.id
_entity.type
_entity.pdbx_description
1 polymer ?
#
loop_
_entity_poly.entity_id
_entity_poly.type
_entity_poly.pdbx_seq_one_letter_code
_entity_poly.pdbx_strand_id
1 'polypeptide(L)' 'FNEETWMGHLIYGISQANVEATICQGKILMWNGELLLDIDEQEVKAKARELAEKLWDRF' A
#
# COMPACT_ATOMS: atom_id res chain seq x y z
N PHE A 1 -25.31 8.36 5.07
CA PHE A 1 -25.24 6.98 4.56
C PHE A 1 -26.67 6.45 4.47
N ASN A 2 -27.16 6.17 3.27
CA ASN A 2 -28.43 5.47 3.04
C ASN A 2 -28.24 4.43 1.91
N GLU A 3 -29.23 3.57 1.70
CA GLU A 3 -29.18 2.49 0.70
C GLU A 3 -29.08 2.97 -0.75
N GLU A 4 -29.38 4.23 -1.04
CA GLU A 4 -29.31 4.78 -2.40
C GLU A 4 -27.92 5.35 -2.72
N THR A 5 -27.14 5.74 -1.69
CA THR A 5 -25.83 6.39 -1.86
C THR A 5 -24.62 5.58 -1.39
N TRP A 6 -24.84 4.42 -0.76
CA TRP A 6 -23.74 3.62 -0.16
C TRP A 6 -22.66 3.21 -1.16
N MET A 7 -23.02 2.89 -2.41
CA MET A 7 -22.05 2.44 -3.42
C MET A 7 -21.10 3.56 -3.86
N GLY A 8 -21.59 4.79 -3.92
CA GLY A 8 -20.75 5.96 -4.14
C GLY A 8 -19.79 6.18 -2.96
N HIS A 9 -20.29 6.09 -1.73
CA HIS A 9 -19.43 6.17 -0.54
C HIS A 9 -18.42 5.03 -0.45
N LEU A 10 -18.76 3.83 -0.93
CA LEU A 10 -17.83 2.71 -1.01
C LEU A 10 -16.71 3.02 -2.02
N ILE A 11 -17.06 3.31 -3.28
CA ILE A 11 -16.09 3.50 -4.36
C ILE A 11 -15.17 4.69 -4.08
N TYR A 12 -15.72 5.81 -3.63
CA TYR A 12 -14.94 7.01 -3.38
C TYR A 12 -14.29 7.02 -1.99
N GLY A 13 -14.92 6.40 -0.99
CA GLY A 13 -14.43 6.37 0.38
C GLY A 13 -13.35 5.31 0.63
N ILE A 14 -13.42 4.15 -0.02
CA ILE A 14 -12.40 3.09 0.13
C ILE A 14 -11.12 3.41 -0.62
N SER A 15 -11.17 4.27 -1.64
CA SER A 15 -10.00 4.57 -2.49
C SER A 15 -8.74 5.04 -1.73
N GLN A 16 -8.91 5.60 -0.52
CA GLN A 16 -7.83 6.06 0.35
C GLN A 16 -7.77 5.31 1.69
N ALA A 17 -8.59 4.27 1.88
CA ALA A 17 -8.55 3.47 3.09
C ALA A 17 -7.22 2.70 3.16
N ASN A 18 -6.61 2.66 4.34
CA ASN A 18 -5.44 1.81 4.55
C ASN A 18 -5.85 0.34 4.35
N VAL A 19 -5.11 -0.36 3.51
CA VAL A 19 -5.24 -1.81 3.38
C VAL A 19 -4.73 -2.43 4.68
N GLU A 20 -5.48 -3.36 5.26
CA GLU A 20 -5.07 -4.06 6.49
C GLU A 20 -4.50 -5.45 6.21
N ALA A 21 -5.04 -6.14 5.19
CA ALA A 21 -4.62 -7.47 4.79
C ALA A 21 -4.50 -7.59 3.27
N THR A 22 -3.45 -8.29 2.81
CA THR A 22 -3.25 -8.63 1.39
C THR A 22 -3.09 -10.13 1.25
N ILE A 23 -3.90 -10.76 0.40
CA ILE A 23 -3.84 -12.19 0.10
C ILE A 23 -3.64 -12.37 -1.40
N CYS A 24 -2.63 -13.14 -1.79
CA CYS A 24 -2.35 -13.44 -3.20
C CYS A 24 -2.06 -14.93 -3.36
N GLN A 25 -2.74 -15.59 -4.29
CA GLN A 25 -2.59 -17.03 -4.56
C GLN A 25 -2.70 -17.90 -3.30
N GLY A 26 -3.63 -17.55 -2.39
CA GLY A 26 -3.84 -18.27 -1.13
C GLY A 26 -2.78 -18.03 -0.05
N LYS A 27 -1.84 -17.09 -0.25
CA LYS A 27 -0.84 -16.68 0.74
C LYS A 27 -1.16 -15.30 1.30
N ILE A 28 -1.03 -15.14 2.61
CA ILE A 28 -1.14 -13.84 3.29
C ILE A 28 0.20 -13.12 3.12
N LEU A 29 0.20 -11.98 2.44
CA LEU A 29 1.38 -11.14 2.20
C LEU A 29 1.49 -9.97 3.18
N MET A 30 0.36 -9.55 3.75
CA MET A 30 0.27 -8.50 4.78
C MET A 30 -0.88 -8.83 5.73
N TRP A 31 -0.69 -8.58 7.01
CA TRP A 31 -1.71 -8.79 8.05
C TRP A 31 -1.59 -7.73 9.14
N ASN A 32 -2.71 -7.16 9.59
CA ASN A 32 -2.74 -6.05 10.56
C ASN A 32 -1.82 -4.87 10.17
N GLY A 33 -1.65 -4.61 8.87
CA GLY A 33 -0.74 -3.56 8.39
C GLY A 33 0.75 -3.92 8.37
N GLU A 34 1.12 -5.12 8.82
CA GLU A 34 2.51 -5.61 8.81
C GLU A 34 2.77 -6.52 7.60
N LEU A 35 3.88 -6.27 6.90
CA LEU A 35 4.30 -7.11 5.78
C LEU A 35 4.81 -8.46 6.29
N LEU A 36 4.28 -9.54 5.71
CA LEU A 36 4.74 -10.92 5.98
C LEU A 36 5.69 -11.41 4.88
N LEU A 37 6.22 -10.49 4.09
CA LEU A 37 7.22 -10.77 3.06
C LEU A 37 8.59 -10.86 3.72
N ASP A 38 9.45 -11.74 3.22
CA ASP A 38 10.85 -11.83 3.62
C ASP A 38 11.65 -10.70 2.96
N ILE A 39 11.45 -9.46 3.44
CA ILE A 39 12.10 -8.25 2.96
C ILE A 39 12.63 -7.42 4.13
N ASP A 40 13.80 -6.81 3.96
CA ASP A 40 14.27 -5.76 4.87
C ASP A 40 13.65 -4.42 4.45
N GLU A 41 12.62 -3.99 5.17
CA GLU A 41 11.94 -2.72 4.91
C GLU A 41 12.87 -1.51 5.04
N GLN A 42 13.86 -1.54 5.94
CA GLN A 42 14.76 -0.42 6.14
C GLN A 42 15.74 -0.29 4.98
N GLU A 43 16.28 -1.42 4.51
CA GLU A 43 17.14 -1.45 3.33
C GLU A 43 16.38 -0.95 2.10
N VAL A 44 15.17 -1.46 1.85
CA VAL A 44 14.33 -1.04 0.71
C VAL A 44 14.03 0.46 0.77
N LYS A 45 13.65 0.97 1.95
CA LYS A 45 13.38 2.42 2.15
C LYS A 45 14.64 3.26 1.97
N ALA A 46 15.81 2.80 2.40
CA ALA A 46 17.07 3.49 2.18
C ALA A 46 17.41 3.55 0.68
N LYS A 47 17.27 2.42 -0.02
CA LYS A 47 17.55 2.35 -1.45
C LYS A 47 16.60 3.21 -2.28
N ALA A 48 15.32 3.23 -1.92
CA ALA A 48 14.34 4.08 -2.58
C ALA A 48 14.71 5.57 -2.49
N ARG A 49 15.21 6.04 -1.32
CA ARG A 49 15.66 7.43 -1.14
C ARG A 49 16.88 7.76 -1.99
N GLU A 50 17.89 6.88 -2.01
CA GLU A 50 19.09 7.03 -2.85
C GLU A 50 18.71 7.14 -4.34
N LEU A 51 17.77 6.30 -4.81
CA LEU A 51 17.32 6.32 -6.20
C LEU A 51 16.49 7.57 -6.53
N ALA A 52 15.68 8.06 -5.59
CA ALA A 52 14.89 9.27 -5.78
C ALA A 52 15.79 10.50 -5.97
N GLU A 53 16.88 10.62 -5.20
CA GLU A 53 17.87 11.70 -5.36
C GLU A 53 18.48 11.68 -6.77
N LYS A 54 18.99 10.52 -7.20
CA LYS A 54 19.56 10.36 -8.55
C LYS A 54 18.56 10.62 -9.67
N LEU A 55 17.28 10.30 -9.44
CA LEU A 55 16.22 10.58 -10.40
C LEU A 55 16.05 12.09 -10.58
N TRP A 56 16.07 12.85 -9.49
CA TRP A 56 15.99 14.31 -9.53
C TRP A 56 17.23 14.96 -10.12
N ASP A 57 18.43 14.49 -9.79
CA ASP A 57 19.68 15.03 -10.37
C ASP A 57 19.75 14.92 -11.90
N ARG A 58 18.97 14.00 -12.48
CA ARG A 58 18.93 13.77 -13.93
C ARG A 58 18.06 14.77 -14.70
N PHE A 59 17.13 15.46 -14.04
CA PHE A 59 16.11 16.31 -14.67
C PHE A 59 16.13 17.74 -14.13
#